data_AF-A0A9X3NMS6-F1
#
_entry.id   AF-A0A9X3NMS6-F1
#
_cell.length_a   1.000
_cell.length_b   1.000
_cell.length_c   1.000
_cell.angle_alpha   90.00
_cell.angle_beta   90.00
_cell.angle_gamma   90.00
#
_symmetry.space_group_name_H-M   'P 1'
#
loop_
_entity.id
_entity.type
_entity.pdbx_description
1 polymer ?
#
loop_
_entity_poly.entity_id
_entity_poly.type
_entity_poly.pdbx_seq_one_letter_code
_entity_poly.pdbx_strand_id
1 'polypeptide(L)'
;MRRFRITLGLVLFGLAGAGGAFAWYLVADTDGLLAALALWVAAGFFAWTGVRALLGRIAPPEVPAVRPPATPSASAAPAAPGASRPSAPPASPVPAPAPPPGVPPGSWEVMAAAGQAAAGAGRVMTRTLVVLAMALLVPVTLGLLIGGIVMLVRGEVLNAVGALAVGGWLGWYCAFPLRAHWHDADEDPPAGEAEAAPGEGGAAPAGARAAGAVAMTPPPPGLSLPEEALLLAHHRYGDVHDYDQAAVVGAVAELGELALRRRLRVGPLRRRVLGVPVHFRVGLIHLLDPTPTGLPWADAVLADLAHMAASPRRPRPKPVPLNAWLRRRRHDALFLHRRTLVARHLLFRSTGTRPGQEERHYPDVAVRAWLAGRLRGVAEERIPMDERSLLLLDFLEGAGLAEELGRTTRQRITHARGGGAVAGLPADIRDTGRVLALHIPSPRREGGEVVGGDDGGDGGGGGDGGGGGGE
;
A
#
# COMPACT_ATOMS: atom_id res chain seq x y z
N MET A 1 -34.99 22.70 9.59
CA MET A 1 -34.34 23.84 8.88
C MET A 1 -32.85 24.03 9.25
N ARG A 2 -32.48 24.28 10.53
CA ARG A 2 -31.07 24.52 10.92
C ARG A 2 -30.11 23.37 10.57
N ARG A 3 -30.52 22.11 10.82
CA ARG A 3 -29.72 20.91 10.49
C ARG A 3 -29.44 20.80 9.00
N PHE A 4 -30.47 20.93 8.15
CA PHE A 4 -30.33 20.92 6.68
C PHE A 4 -29.31 21.95 6.17
N ARG A 5 -29.35 23.19 6.68
CA ARG A 5 -28.42 24.25 6.26
C ARG A 5 -26.97 23.93 6.62
N ILE A 6 -26.74 23.37 7.80
CA ILE A 6 -25.39 22.96 8.25
C ILE A 6 -24.89 21.79 7.41
N THR A 7 -25.72 20.76 7.20
CA THR A 7 -25.35 19.59 6.38
C THR A 7 -25.04 19.99 4.94
N LEU A 8 -25.90 20.80 4.31
CA LEU A 8 -25.69 21.29 2.94
C LEU A 8 -24.40 22.14 2.84
N GLY A 9 -24.17 23.02 3.82
CA GLY A 9 -22.95 23.82 3.88
C GLY A 9 -21.69 22.93 3.94
N LEU A 10 -21.66 21.96 4.86
CA LEU A 10 -20.53 21.04 5.03
C LEU A 10 -20.26 20.20 3.78
N VAL A 11 -21.31 19.67 3.12
CA VAL A 11 -21.18 18.90 1.87
C VAL A 11 -20.57 19.77 0.76
N LEU A 12 -21.05 21.00 0.59
CA LEU A 12 -20.52 21.92 -0.42
C LEU A 12 -19.06 22.31 -0.16
N PHE A 13 -18.66 22.49 1.11
CA PHE A 13 -17.25 22.70 1.46
C PHE A 13 -16.39 21.46 1.20
N GLY A 14 -16.90 20.26 1.44
CA GLY A 14 -16.23 19.01 1.10
C GLY A 14 -15.97 18.90 -0.40
N LEU A 15 -16.98 19.17 -1.22
CA LEU A 15 -16.86 19.20 -2.68
C LEU A 15 -15.86 20.26 -3.17
N ALA A 16 -15.86 21.45 -2.55
CA ALA A 16 -14.88 22.49 -2.86
C ALA A 16 -13.44 22.04 -2.56
N GLY A 17 -13.23 21.40 -1.41
CA GLY A 17 -11.93 20.85 -1.03
C GLY A 17 -11.45 19.76 -1.98
N ALA A 18 -12.32 18.82 -2.35
CA ALA A 18 -12.02 17.76 -3.31
C ALA A 18 -11.68 18.33 -4.69
N GLY A 19 -12.47 19.31 -5.18
CA GLY A 19 -12.22 19.98 -6.46
C GLY A 19 -10.88 20.72 -6.49
N GLY A 20 -10.53 21.44 -5.42
CA GLY A 20 -9.23 22.12 -5.30
C GLY A 20 -8.04 21.15 -5.24
N ALA A 21 -8.17 20.04 -4.51
CA ALA A 21 -7.13 19.01 -4.45
C ALA A 21 -6.92 18.32 -5.81
N PHE A 22 -8.01 18.04 -6.53
CA PHE A 22 -7.94 17.46 -7.86
C PHE A 22 -7.38 18.44 -8.90
N ALA A 23 -7.74 19.72 -8.83
CA ALA A 23 -7.13 20.78 -9.63
C ALA A 23 -5.61 20.85 -9.41
N TRP A 24 -5.17 20.80 -8.14
CA TRP A 24 -3.75 20.81 -7.79
C TRP A 24 -3.00 19.61 -8.38
N TYR A 25 -3.61 18.43 -8.34
CA TYR A 25 -3.08 17.23 -8.96
C TYR A 25 -2.94 17.39 -10.49
N LEU A 26 -3.94 17.97 -11.15
CA LEU A 26 -3.91 18.25 -12.59
C LEU A 26 -2.93 19.35 -12.99
N VAL A 27 -2.58 20.30 -12.13
CA VAL A 27 -1.51 21.28 -12.42
C VAL A 27 -0.12 20.63 -12.35
N ALA A 28 0.04 19.61 -11.51
CA ALA A 28 1.30 18.88 -11.41
C ALA A 28 1.60 18.04 -12.67
N ASP A 29 0.57 17.73 -13.47
CA ASP A 29 0.67 17.10 -14.78
C ASP A 29 0.53 18.20 -15.85
N THR A 30 1.58 18.47 -16.63
CA THR A 30 1.71 19.72 -17.41
C THR A 30 0.65 19.95 -18.48
N ASP A 31 -0.19 18.96 -18.78
CA ASP A 31 -1.16 18.98 -19.88
C ASP A 31 -2.58 19.39 -19.44
N GLY A 32 -2.79 19.67 -18.14
CA GLY A 32 -4.12 19.86 -17.55
C GLY A 32 -4.50 21.29 -17.14
N LEU A 33 -3.78 22.35 -17.55
CA LEU A 33 -3.92 23.69 -16.94
C LEU A 33 -5.34 24.28 -17.05
N LEU A 34 -6.02 24.12 -18.20
CA LEU A 34 -7.41 24.57 -18.37
C LEU A 34 -8.40 23.77 -17.51
N ALA A 35 -8.21 22.45 -17.42
CA ALA A 35 -9.03 21.58 -16.57
C ALA A 35 -8.85 21.93 -15.09
N ALA A 36 -7.61 22.15 -14.66
CA ALA A 36 -7.32 22.62 -13.32
C ALA A 36 -7.96 23.97 -13.02
N LEU A 37 -7.91 24.92 -13.94
CA LEU A 37 -8.52 26.25 -13.78
C LEU A 37 -10.05 26.14 -13.66
N ALA A 38 -10.69 25.28 -14.48
CA ALA A 38 -12.11 24.99 -14.38
C ALA A 38 -12.49 24.36 -13.01
N LEU A 39 -11.68 23.43 -12.50
CA LEU A 39 -11.88 22.83 -11.17
C LEU A 39 -11.69 23.84 -10.04
N TRP A 40 -10.73 24.77 -10.14
CA TRP A 40 -10.58 25.86 -9.18
C TRP A 40 -11.78 26.79 -9.16
N VAL A 41 -12.34 27.12 -10.34
CA VAL A 41 -13.57 27.93 -10.44
C VAL A 41 -14.77 27.17 -9.83
N ALA A 42 -14.92 25.88 -10.12
CA ALA A 42 -15.96 25.04 -9.53
C ALA A 42 -15.82 24.95 -8.01
N ALA A 43 -14.60 24.75 -7.50
CA ALA A 43 -14.32 24.74 -6.06
C ALA A 43 -14.69 26.08 -5.39
N GLY A 44 -14.34 27.21 -6.03
CA GLY A 44 -14.74 28.54 -5.56
C GLY A 44 -16.26 28.71 -5.51
N PHE A 45 -16.97 28.21 -6.53
CA PHE A 45 -18.44 28.24 -6.57
C PHE A 45 -19.07 27.39 -5.47
N PHE A 46 -18.56 26.18 -5.23
CA PHE A 46 -19.04 25.31 -4.15
C PHE A 46 -18.78 25.92 -2.76
N ALA A 47 -17.60 26.50 -2.54
CA ALA A 47 -17.30 27.20 -1.29
C ALA A 47 -18.26 28.39 -1.07
N TRP A 48 -18.50 29.20 -2.10
CA TRP A 48 -19.40 30.34 -2.03
C TRP A 48 -20.86 29.93 -1.77
N THR A 49 -21.34 28.88 -2.45
CA THR A 49 -22.68 28.33 -2.23
C THR A 49 -22.83 27.71 -0.84
N GLY A 50 -21.80 27.06 -0.32
CA GLY A 50 -21.72 26.59 1.07
C GLY A 50 -21.88 27.73 2.08
N VAL A 51 -21.20 28.86 1.86
CA VAL A 51 -21.37 30.08 2.69
C VAL A 51 -22.81 30.61 2.61
N ARG A 52 -23.41 30.67 1.42
CA ARG A 52 -24.82 31.10 1.27
C ARG A 52 -25.79 30.16 1.99
N ALA A 53 -25.53 28.86 1.98
CA ALA A 53 -26.33 27.86 2.69
C ALA A 53 -26.29 28.10 4.21
N LEU A 54 -25.09 28.32 4.76
CA LEU A 54 -24.87 28.57 6.19
C LEU A 54 -25.50 29.90 6.65
N LEU A 55 -25.44 30.94 5.81
CA LEU A 55 -26.11 32.23 6.05
C LEU A 55 -27.63 32.17 5.87
N GLY A 56 -28.20 31.01 5.52
CA GLY A 56 -29.64 30.83 5.35
C GLY A 56 -30.23 31.51 4.12
N ARG A 57 -29.39 31.84 3.12
CA ARG A 57 -29.80 32.47 1.86
C ARG A 57 -30.27 31.47 0.79
N ILE A 58 -30.34 30.19 1.13
CA ILE A 58 -30.85 29.12 0.25
C ILE A 58 -32.14 28.59 0.87
N ALA A 59 -33.24 28.74 0.12
CA ALA A 59 -34.52 28.17 0.50
C ALA A 59 -34.46 26.64 0.37
N PRO A 60 -34.99 25.87 1.34
CA PRO A 60 -35.10 24.44 1.18
C PRO A 60 -35.99 24.13 -0.04
N PRO A 61 -35.70 23.06 -0.80
CA PRO A 61 -36.61 22.62 -1.85
C PRO A 61 -37.97 22.33 -1.22
N GLU A 62 -39.04 22.87 -1.81
CA GLU A 62 -40.40 22.52 -1.45
C GLU A 62 -40.58 21.03 -1.75
N VAL A 63 -40.60 20.21 -0.70
CA VAL A 63 -40.93 18.79 -0.83
C VAL A 63 -42.44 18.75 -1.13
N PRO A 64 -42.86 18.30 -2.33
CA PRO A 64 -44.27 18.18 -2.63
C PRO A 64 -44.91 17.25 -1.59
N ALA A 65 -46.00 17.73 -0.97
CA ALA A 65 -46.69 17.00 0.09
C ALA A 65 -47.10 15.62 -0.44
N VAL A 66 -46.42 14.58 0.06
CA VAL A 66 -46.75 13.19 -0.23
C VAL A 66 -48.13 12.93 0.37
N ARG A 67 -49.13 12.75 -0.50
CA ARG A 67 -50.46 12.28 -0.08
C ARG A 67 -50.29 10.91 0.59
N PRO A 68 -50.77 10.71 1.82
CA PRO A 68 -50.68 9.40 2.46
C PRO A 68 -51.44 8.36 1.62
N PRO A 69 -50.84 7.20 1.33
CA PRO A 69 -51.53 6.13 0.64
C PRO A 69 -52.65 5.56 1.52
N ALA A 70 -53.80 5.29 0.89
CA ALA A 70 -54.93 4.64 1.53
C ALA A 70 -54.53 3.27 2.09
N THR A 71 -54.87 3.01 3.35
CA THR A 71 -54.74 1.73 4.03
C THR A 71 -55.50 0.63 3.28
N PRO A 72 -54.83 -0.45 2.82
CA PRO A 72 -55.53 -1.68 2.44
C PRO A 72 -55.72 -2.59 3.65
N SER A 73 -56.94 -3.12 3.71
CA SER A 73 -57.48 -4.08 4.67
C SER A 73 -56.64 -5.34 4.87
N ALA A 74 -56.74 -5.84 6.11
CA ALA A 74 -56.32 -7.16 6.54
C ALA A 74 -56.91 -8.28 5.66
N SER A 75 -56.10 -9.29 5.36
CA SER A 75 -56.57 -10.62 4.98
C SER A 75 -55.72 -11.69 5.66
N ALA A 76 -56.42 -12.72 6.11
CA ALA A 76 -56.02 -13.76 7.03
C ALA A 76 -55.18 -14.88 6.37
N ALA A 77 -54.29 -15.49 7.19
CA ALA A 77 -53.91 -16.91 7.42
C ALA A 77 -54.15 -18.00 6.32
N PRO A 78 -53.61 -19.26 6.42
CA PRO A 78 -52.80 -19.90 7.48
C PRO A 78 -51.63 -20.84 7.01
N ALA A 79 -50.82 -21.25 8.01
CA ALA A 79 -50.20 -22.56 8.30
C ALA A 79 -49.62 -23.50 7.19
N ALA A 80 -48.37 -23.96 7.39
CA ALA A 80 -48.06 -25.38 7.69
C ALA A 80 -46.57 -25.61 8.05
N PRO A 81 -46.23 -26.70 8.80
CA PRO A 81 -44.97 -26.89 9.52
C PRO A 81 -44.04 -27.94 8.88
N GLY A 82 -42.74 -27.95 9.22
CA GLY A 82 -41.85 -29.02 8.80
C GLY A 82 -40.45 -29.04 9.43
N ALA A 83 -40.28 -29.96 10.38
CA ALA A 83 -39.06 -30.73 10.68
C ALA A 83 -37.82 -30.02 11.25
N SER A 84 -37.80 -29.98 12.58
CA SER A 84 -36.63 -29.89 13.46
C SER A 84 -35.71 -31.13 13.33
N ARG A 85 -34.41 -30.89 13.20
CA ARG A 85 -33.32 -31.88 13.27
C ARG A 85 -32.67 -31.77 14.65
N PRO A 86 -32.46 -32.86 15.42
CA PRO A 86 -31.92 -32.78 16.77
C PRO A 86 -30.42 -32.47 16.78
N SER A 87 -30.04 -31.45 17.56
CA SER A 87 -28.67 -31.08 17.89
C SER A 87 -27.98 -32.14 18.74
N ALA A 88 -26.74 -32.47 18.40
CA ALA A 88 -25.86 -33.31 19.21
C ALA A 88 -25.50 -32.61 20.55
N PRO A 89 -25.30 -33.36 21.65
CA PRO A 89 -24.96 -32.79 22.94
C PRO A 89 -23.54 -32.19 22.95
N PRO A 90 -23.30 -31.09 23.67
CA PRO A 90 -21.97 -30.51 23.82
C PRO A 90 -21.07 -31.43 24.65
N ALA A 91 -19.86 -31.69 24.14
CA ALA A 91 -18.81 -32.39 24.85
C ALA A 91 -18.46 -31.67 26.15
N SER A 92 -18.25 -32.44 27.21
CA SER A 92 -17.85 -31.95 28.54
C SER A 92 -16.56 -31.12 28.48
N PRO A 93 -16.45 -30.05 29.29
CA PRO A 93 -15.25 -29.23 29.33
C PRO A 93 -14.06 -30.04 29.87
N VAL A 94 -12.98 -30.05 29.10
CA VAL A 94 -11.68 -30.60 29.51
C VAL A 94 -11.16 -29.79 30.71
N PRO A 95 -10.81 -30.41 31.84
CA PRO A 95 -10.29 -29.69 33.00
C PRO A 95 -8.94 -29.05 32.66
N ALA A 96 -8.80 -27.76 33.00
CA ALA A 96 -7.59 -26.98 32.76
C ALA A 96 -6.39 -27.57 33.55
N PRO A 97 -5.18 -27.57 32.98
CA PRO A 97 -3.99 -28.09 33.64
C PRO A 97 -3.67 -27.29 34.91
N ALA A 98 -3.30 -28.00 35.97
CA ALA A 98 -2.93 -27.40 37.25
C ALA A 98 -1.66 -26.54 37.10
N PRO A 99 -1.61 -25.34 37.69
CA PRO A 99 -0.45 -24.45 37.59
C PRO A 99 0.78 -25.03 38.31
N PRO A 100 2.00 -24.70 37.85
CA PRO A 100 3.24 -25.18 38.46
C PRO A 100 3.38 -24.67 39.91
N PRO A 101 3.87 -25.51 40.84
CA PRO A 101 4.00 -25.15 42.24
C PRO A 101 5.11 -24.09 42.44
N GLY A 102 4.76 -22.98 43.09
CA GLY A 102 5.74 -22.00 43.60
C GLY A 102 5.60 -20.56 43.10
N VAL A 103 4.70 -20.29 42.14
CA VAL A 103 4.38 -18.90 41.73
C VAL A 103 3.11 -18.46 42.45
N PRO A 104 3.11 -17.35 43.22
CA PRO A 104 1.89 -16.85 43.84
C PRO A 104 0.87 -16.50 42.74
N PRO A 105 -0.34 -17.08 42.78
CA PRO A 105 -1.34 -16.89 41.74
C PRO A 105 -1.68 -15.40 41.59
N GLY A 106 -1.63 -14.90 40.35
CA GLY A 106 -2.09 -13.56 39.98
C GLY A 106 -1.02 -12.47 39.80
N SER A 107 0.25 -12.67 40.17
CA SER A 107 1.26 -11.59 40.07
C SER A 107 1.63 -11.21 38.63
N TRP A 108 1.80 -12.21 37.74
CA TRP A 108 2.13 -11.98 36.33
C TRP A 108 0.91 -11.52 35.51
N GLU A 109 -0.30 -12.01 35.83
CA GLU A 109 -1.55 -11.56 35.22
C GLU A 109 -1.83 -10.09 35.56
N VAL A 110 -1.58 -9.68 36.80
CA VAL A 110 -1.71 -8.28 37.22
C VAL A 110 -0.67 -7.39 36.55
N MET A 111 0.58 -7.87 36.36
CA MET A 111 1.60 -7.11 35.61
C MET A 111 1.29 -7.02 34.11
N ALA A 112 0.79 -8.09 33.50
CA ALA A 112 0.37 -8.10 32.10
C ALA A 112 -0.86 -7.21 31.87
N ALA A 113 -1.86 -7.29 32.75
CA ALA A 113 -3.04 -6.42 32.73
C ALA A 113 -2.66 -4.94 32.97
N ALA A 114 -1.72 -4.66 33.89
CA ALA A 114 -1.21 -3.32 34.11
C ALA A 114 -0.43 -2.78 32.89
N GLY A 115 0.36 -3.63 32.23
CA GLY A 115 1.08 -3.28 30.99
C GLY A 115 0.13 -2.98 29.83
N GLN A 116 -0.92 -3.77 29.66
CA GLN A 116 -1.96 -3.54 28.66
C GLN A 116 -2.78 -2.28 28.95
N ALA A 117 -3.11 -2.03 30.22
CA ALA A 117 -3.80 -0.80 30.64
C ALA A 117 -2.94 0.46 30.40
N ALA A 118 -1.64 0.41 30.70
CA ALA A 118 -0.72 1.52 30.46
C ALA A 118 -0.53 1.81 28.96
N ALA A 119 -0.42 0.78 28.12
CA ALA A 119 -0.34 0.92 26.66
C ALA A 119 -1.66 1.45 26.04
N GLY A 120 -2.80 1.08 26.62
CA GLY A 120 -4.11 1.64 26.28
C GLY A 120 -4.20 3.13 26.60
N ALA A 121 -3.80 3.53 27.81
CA ALA A 121 -3.84 4.92 28.26
C ALA A 121 -2.96 5.85 27.41
N GLY A 122 -1.75 5.41 27.03
CA GLY A 122 -0.85 6.18 26.18
C GLY A 122 -1.43 6.48 24.78
N ARG A 123 -2.12 5.51 24.18
CA ARG A 123 -2.79 5.68 22.88
C ARG A 123 -3.96 6.65 22.97
N VAL A 124 -4.79 6.55 24.01
CA VAL A 124 -5.90 7.48 24.25
C VAL A 124 -5.38 8.90 24.46
N MET A 125 -4.35 9.08 25.27
CA MET A 125 -3.75 10.39 25.54
C MET A 125 -3.16 11.03 24.27
N THR A 126 -2.48 10.25 23.43
CA THR A 126 -1.94 10.73 22.15
C THR A 126 -3.05 11.16 21.19
N ARG A 127 -4.12 10.35 21.05
CA ARG A 127 -5.30 10.71 20.24
C ARG A 127 -5.98 11.98 20.77
N THR A 128 -6.10 12.13 22.08
CA THR A 128 -6.76 13.29 22.68
C THR A 128 -5.93 14.56 22.46
N LEU A 129 -4.60 14.48 22.59
CA LEU A 129 -3.69 15.58 22.27
C LEU A 129 -3.74 15.98 20.80
N VAL A 130 -3.81 15.01 19.89
CA VAL A 130 -3.92 15.25 18.44
C VAL A 130 -5.26 15.94 18.10
N VAL A 131 -6.36 15.48 18.68
CA VAL A 131 -7.68 16.10 18.50
C VAL A 131 -7.72 17.52 19.07
N LEU A 132 -7.14 17.73 20.26
CA LEU A 132 -7.04 19.07 20.86
C LEU A 132 -6.19 20.01 20.00
N ALA A 133 -5.06 19.51 19.48
CA ALA A 133 -4.20 20.27 18.58
C ALA A 133 -4.95 20.65 17.29
N MET A 134 -5.73 19.75 16.70
CA MET A 134 -6.58 20.06 15.55
C MET A 134 -7.68 21.08 15.86
N ALA A 135 -8.36 20.92 16.99
CA ALA A 135 -9.40 21.85 17.43
C ALA A 135 -8.87 23.28 17.60
N LEU A 136 -7.59 23.43 17.95
CA LEU A 136 -6.90 24.72 18.05
C LEU A 136 -6.31 25.20 16.72
N LEU A 137 -5.66 24.34 15.94
CA LEU A 137 -4.97 24.76 14.71
C LEU A 137 -5.97 25.18 13.62
N VAL A 138 -7.02 24.37 13.40
CA VAL A 138 -8.00 24.59 12.33
C VAL A 138 -8.59 26.00 12.33
N PRO A 139 -9.15 26.54 13.45
CA PRO A 139 -9.69 27.91 13.46
C PRO A 139 -8.61 28.97 13.25
N VAL A 140 -7.37 28.76 13.72
CA VAL A 140 -6.26 29.69 13.49
C VAL A 140 -5.92 29.75 12.00
N THR A 141 -5.81 28.58 11.33
CA THR A 141 -5.63 28.51 9.87
C THR A 141 -6.73 29.24 9.12
N LEU A 142 -7.99 28.99 9.49
CA LEU A 142 -9.12 29.62 8.83
C LEU A 142 -9.10 31.14 9.04
N GLY A 143 -8.77 31.59 10.24
CA GLY A 143 -8.61 33.01 10.58
C GLY A 143 -7.52 33.69 9.75
N LEU A 144 -6.36 33.04 9.58
CA LEU A 144 -5.26 33.55 8.74
C LEU A 144 -5.65 33.62 7.26
N LEU A 145 -6.35 32.61 6.75
CA LEU A 145 -6.82 32.62 5.36
C LEU A 145 -7.87 33.71 5.12
N ILE A 146 -8.86 33.83 6.00
CA ILE A 146 -9.89 34.89 5.90
C ILE A 146 -9.25 36.27 6.06
N GLY A 147 -8.37 36.45 7.03
CA GLY A 147 -7.64 37.70 7.27
C GLY A 147 -6.78 38.09 6.07
N GLY A 148 -6.07 37.14 5.47
CA GLY A 148 -5.29 37.35 4.25
C GLY A 148 -6.15 37.81 3.07
N ILE A 149 -7.34 37.22 2.89
CA ILE A 149 -8.31 37.64 1.86
C ILE A 149 -8.80 39.08 2.12
N VAL A 150 -9.15 39.41 3.37
CA VAL A 150 -9.62 40.77 3.73
C VAL A 150 -8.50 41.81 3.51
N MET A 151 -7.27 41.50 3.89
CA MET A 151 -6.10 42.38 3.66
C MET A 151 -5.85 42.59 2.16
N LEU A 152 -6.05 41.54 1.34
CA LEU A 152 -5.92 41.64 -0.11
C LEU A 152 -6.94 42.62 -0.70
N VAL A 153 -8.20 42.57 -0.23
CA VAL A 153 -9.27 43.50 -0.65
C VAL A 153 -8.97 44.95 -0.23
N ARG A 154 -8.24 45.15 0.88
CA ARG A 154 -7.83 46.48 1.36
C ARG A 154 -6.59 47.04 0.66
N GLY A 155 -5.96 46.27 -0.24
CA GLY A 155 -4.74 46.68 -0.94
C GLY A 155 -3.45 46.45 -0.13
N GLU A 156 -3.51 45.77 1.01
CA GLU A 156 -2.34 45.41 1.82
C GLU A 156 -1.68 44.11 1.30
N VAL A 157 -1.17 44.15 0.06
CA VAL A 157 -0.74 42.96 -0.68
C VAL A 157 0.34 42.15 0.05
N LEU A 158 1.33 42.81 0.66
CA LEU A 158 2.43 42.14 1.34
C LEU A 158 1.97 41.38 2.60
N ASN A 159 1.09 41.99 3.40
CA ASN A 159 0.51 41.36 4.58
C ASN A 159 -0.41 40.20 4.20
N ALA A 160 -1.20 40.39 3.14
CA ALA A 160 -2.09 39.35 2.60
C ALA A 160 -1.31 38.11 2.14
N VAL A 161 -0.21 38.31 1.39
CA VAL A 161 0.66 37.21 0.95
C VAL A 161 1.26 36.47 2.15
N GLY A 162 1.73 37.19 3.17
CA GLY A 162 2.25 36.59 4.40
C GLY A 162 1.19 35.74 5.12
N ALA A 163 0.01 36.29 5.36
CA ALA A 163 -1.08 35.60 6.04
C ALA A 163 -1.55 34.34 5.28
N LEU A 164 -1.68 34.44 3.95
CA LEU A 164 -2.07 33.31 3.10
C LEU A 164 -0.98 32.23 3.03
N ALA A 165 0.29 32.61 2.98
CA ALA A 165 1.40 31.64 2.98
C ALA A 165 1.47 30.86 4.30
N VAL A 166 1.34 31.54 5.44
CA VAL A 166 1.33 30.90 6.77
C VAL A 166 0.08 30.04 6.95
N GLY A 167 -1.09 30.53 6.53
CA GLY A 167 -2.33 29.75 6.54
C GLY A 167 -2.24 28.50 5.65
N GLY A 168 -1.69 28.63 4.44
CA GLY A 168 -1.49 27.49 3.54
C GLY A 168 -0.51 26.46 4.09
N TRP A 169 0.60 26.91 4.69
CA TRP A 169 1.58 26.02 5.33
C TRP A 169 1.00 25.26 6.53
N LEU A 170 0.29 25.96 7.43
CA LEU A 170 -0.39 25.34 8.56
C LEU A 170 -1.49 24.37 8.09
N GLY A 171 -2.23 24.71 7.03
CA GLY A 171 -3.24 23.83 6.44
C GLY A 171 -2.64 22.55 5.86
N TRP A 172 -1.52 22.66 5.16
CA TRP A 172 -0.75 21.50 4.70
C TRP A 172 -0.24 20.65 5.87
N TYR A 173 0.25 21.29 6.94
CA TYR A 173 0.70 20.62 8.16
C TYR A 173 -0.44 19.96 8.94
N CYS A 174 -1.67 20.46 8.83
CA CYS A 174 -2.85 19.78 9.37
C CYS A 174 -3.24 18.56 8.54
N ALA A 175 -3.13 18.66 7.21
CA ALA A 175 -3.66 17.64 6.30
C ALA A 175 -2.74 16.44 6.10
N PHE A 176 -1.42 16.62 6.15
CA PHE A 176 -0.48 15.59 5.68
C PHE A 176 0.16 14.73 6.79
N PRO A 177 0.83 15.29 7.81
CA PRO A 177 1.45 14.52 8.90
C PRO A 177 0.41 13.85 9.82
N LEU A 178 -0.72 14.51 10.06
CA LEU A 178 -1.78 13.94 10.89
C LEU A 178 -2.53 12.80 10.22
N ARG A 179 -2.70 12.85 8.89
CA ARG A 179 -3.29 11.74 8.14
C ARG A 179 -2.42 10.50 8.22
N ALA A 180 -1.10 10.66 8.26
CA ALA A 180 -0.17 9.55 8.49
C ALA A 180 -0.36 8.95 9.89
N HIS A 181 -0.44 9.77 10.95
CA HIS A 181 -0.67 9.27 12.31
C HIS A 181 -2.06 8.68 12.55
N TRP A 182 -3.07 9.09 11.79
CA TRP A 182 -4.40 8.50 11.88
C TRP A 182 -4.45 7.10 11.27
N HIS A 183 -3.78 6.89 10.13
CA HIS A 183 -3.72 5.57 9.49
C HIS A 183 -2.91 4.54 10.28
N ASP A 184 -1.88 4.96 11.00
CA ASP A 184 -1.10 4.04 11.86
C ASP A 184 -1.85 3.60 13.13
N ALA A 185 -2.94 4.30 13.50
CA ALA A 185 -3.65 4.06 14.76
C ALA A 185 -4.81 3.05 14.65
N ASP A 186 -5.24 2.70 13.43
CA ASP A 186 -6.28 1.69 13.18
C ASP A 186 -5.71 0.28 12.93
N GLU A 187 -4.38 0.13 12.97
CA GLU A 187 -3.75 -1.17 13.12
C GLU A 187 -3.90 -1.63 14.58
N ASP A 188 -5.03 -2.27 14.88
CA ASP A 188 -5.11 -3.12 16.07
C ASP A 188 -4.04 -4.22 15.94
N PRO A 189 -3.21 -4.47 16.97
CA PRO A 189 -2.37 -5.66 16.97
C PRO A 189 -3.31 -6.87 16.82
N PRO A 190 -2.98 -7.84 15.95
CA PRO A 190 -3.86 -8.96 15.65
C PRO A 190 -4.35 -9.59 16.95
N ALA A 191 -5.66 -9.51 17.17
CA ALA A 191 -6.30 -10.09 18.34
C ALA A 191 -6.16 -11.62 18.26
N GLY A 192 -5.26 -12.15 19.08
CA GLY A 192 -5.23 -13.57 19.41
C GLY A 192 -4.42 -14.45 18.47
N GLU A 193 -3.10 -14.29 18.48
CA GLU A 193 -2.24 -15.49 18.56
C GLU A 193 -1.86 -15.65 20.02
N ALA A 194 -2.78 -16.27 20.77
CA ALA A 194 -2.47 -16.84 22.05
C ALA A 194 -1.32 -17.83 21.84
N GLU A 195 -0.19 -17.45 22.41
CA GLU A 195 0.99 -18.25 22.72
C GLU A 195 0.60 -19.73 22.94
N ALA A 196 0.78 -20.55 21.90
CA ALA A 196 0.67 -21.99 22.02
C ALA A 196 1.80 -22.46 22.93
N ALA A 197 1.48 -22.63 24.21
CA ALA A 197 2.38 -23.19 25.20
C ALA A 197 2.90 -24.56 24.72
N PRO A 198 4.18 -24.88 24.95
CA PRO A 198 4.79 -26.12 24.50
C PRO A 198 4.19 -27.29 25.30
N GLY A 199 3.50 -28.19 24.60
CA GLY A 199 3.04 -29.46 25.19
C GLY A 199 4.24 -30.33 25.56
N GLU A 200 4.44 -30.52 26.85
CA GLU A 200 5.35 -31.54 27.40
C GLU A 200 4.80 -32.95 27.16
N GLY A 201 5.68 -33.87 26.74
CA GLY A 201 5.81 -35.14 27.44
C GLY A 201 5.00 -36.35 26.95
N GLY A 202 4.86 -36.58 25.65
CA GLY A 202 4.50 -37.90 25.11
C GLY A 202 5.74 -38.75 24.85
N ALA A 203 6.10 -39.65 25.76
CA ALA A 203 7.18 -40.61 25.59
C ALA A 203 6.96 -41.51 24.35
N ALA A 204 7.71 -41.25 23.28
CA ALA A 204 7.80 -42.10 22.10
C ALA A 204 9.16 -42.83 22.08
N PRO A 205 9.19 -44.08 21.59
CA PRO A 205 10.27 -45.03 21.83
C PRO A 205 11.59 -44.62 21.17
N ALA A 206 12.68 -44.93 21.88
CA ALA A 206 14.06 -44.82 21.42
C ALA A 206 14.26 -45.72 20.18
N GLY A 207 14.16 -45.15 18.98
CA GLY A 207 14.38 -45.94 17.77
C GLY A 207 14.11 -45.25 16.43
N ALA A 208 14.33 -43.94 16.28
CA ALA A 208 14.32 -43.29 14.96
C ALA A 208 14.93 -41.87 14.98
N ARG A 209 16.17 -41.70 15.44
CA ARG A 209 16.96 -40.49 15.20
C ARG A 209 18.09 -40.78 14.21
N ALA A 210 17.68 -41.10 13.00
CA ALA A 210 18.45 -40.81 11.79
C ALA A 210 17.52 -39.97 10.90
N ALA A 211 17.19 -38.76 11.39
CA ALA A 211 16.59 -37.73 10.57
C ALA A 211 17.60 -37.45 9.46
N GLY A 212 17.29 -37.96 8.26
CA GLY A 212 18.08 -37.73 7.08
C GLY A 212 18.33 -36.24 6.94
N ALA A 213 19.61 -35.86 6.99
CA ALA A 213 20.06 -34.65 6.36
C ALA A 213 19.55 -34.74 4.92
N VAL A 214 18.43 -34.07 4.63
CA VAL A 214 17.91 -33.90 3.28
C VAL A 214 19.09 -33.32 2.52
N ALA A 215 19.71 -34.17 1.69
CA ALA A 215 20.87 -33.80 0.91
C ALA A 215 20.47 -32.54 0.16
N MET A 216 21.00 -31.41 0.63
CA MET A 216 20.59 -30.09 0.19
C MET A 216 21.06 -30.01 -1.25
N THR A 217 20.13 -30.23 -2.18
CA THR A 217 20.41 -30.25 -3.62
C THR A 217 21.22 -28.99 -3.94
N PRO A 218 22.36 -29.11 -4.65
CA PRO A 218 23.19 -27.95 -4.96
C PRO A 218 22.33 -26.88 -5.66
N PRO A 219 22.54 -25.60 -5.35
CA PRO A 219 21.69 -24.54 -5.85
C PRO A 219 21.65 -24.54 -7.37
N PRO A 220 20.48 -24.30 -8.00
CA PRO A 220 20.40 -24.19 -9.44
C PRO A 220 21.32 -23.04 -9.91
N PRO A 221 22.25 -23.30 -10.83
CA PRO A 221 23.19 -22.27 -11.26
C PRO A 221 22.47 -21.13 -12.02
N GLY A 222 22.75 -19.89 -11.60
CA GLY A 222 22.53 -18.68 -12.38
C GLY A 222 21.07 -18.27 -12.60
N LEU A 223 20.27 -18.20 -11.54
CA LEU A 223 19.01 -17.45 -11.62
C LEU A 223 19.31 -15.95 -11.71
N SER A 224 18.50 -15.20 -12.45
CA SER A 224 18.53 -13.74 -12.42
C SER A 224 17.73 -13.20 -11.22
N LEU A 225 17.98 -11.95 -10.79
CA LEU A 225 17.24 -11.38 -9.66
C LEU A 225 15.71 -11.38 -9.88
N PRO A 226 15.19 -11.07 -11.08
CA PRO A 226 13.75 -11.19 -11.37
C PRO A 226 13.22 -12.62 -11.24
N GLU A 227 14.00 -13.62 -11.65
CA GLU A 227 13.62 -15.03 -11.54
C GLU A 227 13.52 -15.46 -10.06
N GLU A 228 14.49 -15.09 -9.22
CA GLU A 228 14.46 -15.36 -7.78
C GLU A 228 13.29 -14.66 -7.10
N ALA A 229 13.05 -13.39 -7.41
CA ALA A 229 11.96 -12.60 -6.84
C ALA A 229 10.59 -13.18 -7.24
N LEU A 230 10.40 -13.56 -8.50
CA LEU A 230 9.13 -14.13 -8.97
C LEU A 230 8.87 -15.53 -8.44
N LEU A 231 9.89 -16.38 -8.26
CA LEU A 231 9.71 -17.68 -7.62
C LEU A 231 9.23 -17.54 -6.17
N LEU A 232 9.72 -16.53 -5.46
CA LEU A 232 9.31 -16.24 -4.09
C LEU A 232 7.90 -15.60 -4.03
N ALA A 233 7.57 -14.74 -5.00
CA ALA A 233 6.26 -14.09 -5.12
C ALA A 233 5.12 -15.02 -5.58
N HIS A 234 5.44 -16.16 -6.20
CA HIS A 234 4.44 -17.19 -6.45
C HIS A 234 4.14 -17.95 -5.15
N HIS A 235 2.86 -18.15 -4.92
CA HIS A 235 2.39 -18.99 -3.84
C HIS A 235 2.57 -20.47 -4.18
N ARG A 236 2.56 -21.33 -3.17
CA ARG A 236 2.71 -22.79 -3.34
C ARG A 236 1.60 -23.43 -4.19
N TYR A 237 0.45 -22.76 -4.33
CA TYR A 237 -0.70 -23.23 -5.09
C TYR A 237 -0.76 -22.70 -6.53
N GLY A 238 0.32 -22.07 -6.99
CA GLY A 238 0.53 -21.67 -8.37
C GLY A 238 -0.16 -20.37 -8.79
N ASP A 239 -0.83 -19.71 -7.85
CA ASP A 239 -1.24 -18.31 -7.95
C ASP A 239 -0.12 -17.35 -7.49
N VAL A 240 -0.26 -16.08 -7.86
CA VAL A 240 0.53 -14.97 -7.29
C VAL A 240 -0.37 -14.22 -6.31
N HIS A 241 0.22 -13.65 -5.25
CA HIS A 241 -0.55 -12.94 -4.20
C HIS A 241 -1.43 -11.82 -4.77
N ASP A 242 -0.84 -11.01 -5.64
CA ASP A 242 -1.51 -9.97 -6.40
C ASP A 242 -0.76 -9.88 -7.74
N TYR A 243 -1.49 -9.98 -8.85
CA TYR A 243 -0.90 -10.02 -10.18
C TYR A 243 -0.16 -8.72 -10.52
N ASP A 244 -0.75 -7.57 -10.21
CA ASP A 244 -0.14 -6.26 -10.46
C ASP A 244 1.09 -6.06 -9.57
N GLN A 245 1.02 -6.51 -8.33
CA GLN A 245 2.17 -6.50 -7.43
C GLN A 245 3.31 -7.38 -7.96
N ALA A 246 3.03 -8.63 -8.35
CA ALA A 246 4.04 -9.53 -8.91
C ALA A 246 4.66 -8.97 -10.20
N ALA A 247 3.87 -8.28 -11.03
CA ALA A 247 4.34 -7.59 -12.21
C ALA A 247 5.31 -6.44 -11.88
N VAL A 248 4.98 -5.63 -10.86
CA VAL A 248 5.88 -4.58 -10.39
C VAL A 248 7.15 -5.17 -9.76
N VAL A 249 7.04 -6.23 -8.95
CA VAL A 249 8.18 -6.95 -8.35
C VAL A 249 9.16 -7.44 -9.43
N GLY A 250 8.64 -8.05 -10.50
CA GLY A 250 9.47 -8.47 -11.63
C GLY A 250 10.23 -7.31 -12.27
N ALA A 251 9.55 -6.19 -12.55
CA ALA A 251 10.19 -5.03 -13.17
C ALA A 251 11.19 -4.30 -12.25
N VAL A 252 10.91 -4.16 -10.95
CA VAL A 252 11.90 -3.57 -10.02
C VAL A 252 13.11 -4.48 -9.85
N ALA A 253 12.92 -5.80 -9.90
CA ALA A 253 14.02 -6.75 -9.84
C ALA A 253 14.91 -6.70 -11.11
N GLU A 254 14.35 -6.36 -12.28
CA GLU A 254 15.15 -6.09 -13.49
C GLU A 254 16.10 -4.90 -13.26
N LEU A 255 15.60 -3.81 -12.67
CA LEU A 255 16.42 -2.66 -12.29
C LEU A 255 17.44 -3.02 -11.20
N GLY A 256 17.06 -3.86 -10.23
CA GLY A 256 17.95 -4.36 -9.20
C GLY A 256 19.12 -5.16 -9.77
N GLU A 257 18.88 -6.07 -10.71
CA GLU A 257 19.94 -6.84 -11.39
C GLU A 257 20.87 -5.92 -12.20
N LEU A 258 20.32 -4.92 -12.90
CA LEU A 258 21.13 -3.92 -13.59
C LEU A 258 21.96 -3.05 -12.63
N ALA A 259 21.45 -2.77 -11.43
CA ALA A 259 22.18 -2.08 -10.37
C ALA A 259 23.33 -2.94 -9.81
N LEU A 260 23.11 -4.24 -9.58
CA LEU A 260 24.17 -5.19 -9.19
C LEU A 260 25.29 -5.23 -10.25
N ARG A 261 24.93 -5.10 -11.53
CA ARG A 261 25.87 -5.02 -12.66
C ARG A 261 26.46 -3.63 -12.89
N ARG A 262 26.18 -2.66 -12.01
CA ARG A 262 26.66 -1.26 -12.05
C ARG A 262 26.31 -0.52 -13.34
N ARG A 263 25.24 -0.91 -14.03
CA ARG A 263 24.76 -0.25 -15.25
C ARG A 263 23.87 0.96 -14.96
N LEU A 264 23.17 0.94 -13.84
CA LEU A 264 22.32 2.04 -13.38
C LEU A 264 22.34 2.16 -11.86
N ARG A 265 21.80 3.27 -11.37
CA ARG A 265 21.41 3.44 -9.96
C ARG A 265 20.01 4.02 -9.89
N VAL A 266 19.27 3.68 -8.85
CA VAL A 266 17.96 4.28 -8.58
C VAL A 266 18.06 5.08 -7.29
N GLY A 267 17.62 6.33 -7.32
CA GLY A 267 17.71 7.21 -6.17
C GLY A 267 16.44 8.00 -5.95
N PRO A 268 16.20 8.50 -4.72
CA PRO A 268 15.10 9.42 -4.48
C PRO A 268 15.38 10.76 -5.19
N LEU A 269 14.34 11.42 -5.66
CA LEU A 269 14.44 12.80 -6.11
C LEU A 269 14.83 13.68 -4.90
N ARG A 270 16.06 14.21 -4.94
CA ARG A 270 16.58 15.15 -3.95
C ARG A 270 16.41 16.57 -4.50
N ARG A 271 15.69 17.43 -3.76
CA ARG A 271 15.57 18.86 -4.07
C ARG A 271 15.90 19.67 -2.83
N ARG A 272 16.63 20.78 -2.99
CA ARG A 272 16.81 21.75 -1.91
C ARG A 272 15.63 22.71 -1.90
N VAL A 273 14.90 22.75 -0.79
CA VAL A 273 13.84 23.73 -0.53
C VAL A 273 14.32 24.57 0.65
N LEU A 274 14.54 25.87 0.44
CA LEU A 274 15.08 26.79 1.45
C LEU A 274 16.40 26.30 2.09
N GLY A 275 17.31 25.75 1.27
CA GLY A 275 18.59 25.21 1.75
C GLY A 275 18.51 23.83 2.42
N VAL A 276 17.32 23.34 2.74
CA VAL A 276 17.11 22.02 3.35
C VAL A 276 16.93 20.95 2.26
N PRO A 277 17.66 19.81 2.30
CA PRO A 277 17.47 18.72 1.37
C PRO A 277 16.16 17.98 1.67
N VAL A 278 15.16 18.16 0.80
CA VAL A 278 13.89 17.42 0.85
C VAL A 278 14.00 16.21 -0.07
N HIS A 279 13.68 15.04 0.49
CA HIS A 279 13.63 13.77 -0.23
C HIS A 279 12.20 13.50 -0.64
N PHE A 280 11.96 13.47 -1.94
CA PHE A 280 10.66 13.09 -2.48
C PHE A 280 10.61 11.57 -2.66
N ARG A 281 9.44 10.97 -2.45
CA ARG A 281 9.19 9.54 -2.72
C ARG A 281 9.24 9.19 -4.22
N VAL A 282 9.53 10.15 -5.08
CA VAL A 282 9.67 9.94 -6.51
C VAL A 282 11.04 9.32 -6.79
N GLY A 283 11.06 8.07 -7.27
CA GLY A 283 12.28 7.41 -7.72
C GLY A 283 12.74 7.93 -9.08
N LEU A 284 14.05 8.12 -9.22
CA LEU A 284 14.71 8.46 -10.49
C LEU A 284 15.74 7.38 -10.84
N ILE A 285 15.70 6.93 -12.09
CA ILE A 285 16.66 6.00 -12.67
C ILE A 285 17.77 6.83 -13.32
N HIS A 286 19.00 6.60 -12.88
CA HIS A 286 20.20 7.20 -13.47
C HIS A 286 21.00 6.11 -14.18
N LEU A 287 21.07 6.20 -15.51
CA LEU A 287 21.92 5.34 -16.32
C LEU A 287 23.39 5.73 -16.08
N LEU A 288 24.20 4.76 -15.66
CA LEU A 288 25.62 4.95 -15.38
C LEU A 288 26.47 4.49 -16.57
N ASP A 289 26.11 3.33 -17.12
CA ASP A 289 26.81 2.71 -18.23
C ASP A 289 25.80 1.98 -19.14
N PRO A 290 25.63 2.42 -20.41
CA PRO A 290 24.73 1.78 -21.37
C PRO A 290 25.35 0.54 -22.04
N THR A 291 26.58 0.14 -21.70
CA THR A 291 27.26 -0.99 -22.33
C THR A 291 26.46 -2.29 -22.13
N PRO A 292 26.31 -3.13 -23.17
CA PRO A 292 25.64 -4.42 -23.06
C PRO A 292 26.19 -5.29 -21.92
N THR A 293 25.30 -6.05 -21.31
CA THR A 293 25.55 -6.98 -20.20
C THR A 293 25.69 -8.43 -20.67
N GLY A 294 25.32 -8.72 -21.91
CA GLY A 294 25.27 -10.08 -22.45
C GLY A 294 24.00 -10.85 -22.06
N LEU A 295 23.07 -10.22 -21.32
CA LEU A 295 21.75 -10.76 -21.05
C LEU A 295 20.74 -10.09 -21.99
N PRO A 296 20.09 -10.82 -22.91
CA PRO A 296 19.23 -10.22 -23.93
C PRO A 296 18.11 -9.34 -23.37
N TRP A 297 17.46 -9.76 -22.27
CA TRP A 297 16.40 -8.97 -21.64
C TRP A 297 16.95 -7.70 -20.97
N ALA A 298 18.13 -7.77 -20.36
CA ALA A 298 18.73 -6.65 -19.65
C ALA A 298 19.25 -5.60 -20.64
N ASP A 299 19.79 -6.06 -21.78
CA ASP A 299 20.25 -5.20 -22.86
C ASP A 299 19.08 -4.48 -23.53
N ALA A 300 17.92 -5.16 -23.67
CA ALA A 300 16.68 -4.52 -24.11
C ALA A 300 16.18 -3.46 -23.11
N VAL A 301 16.25 -3.72 -21.81
CA VAL A 301 15.89 -2.74 -20.77
C VAL A 301 16.83 -1.54 -20.79
N LEU A 302 18.15 -1.75 -20.93
CA LEU A 302 19.12 -0.65 -21.03
C LEU A 302 18.89 0.21 -22.27
N ALA A 303 18.59 -0.41 -23.41
CA ALA A 303 18.26 0.32 -24.64
C ALA A 303 16.98 1.16 -24.48
N ASP A 304 15.94 0.61 -23.86
CA ASP A 304 14.70 1.35 -23.59
C ASP A 304 14.92 2.52 -22.63
N LEU A 305 15.68 2.31 -21.56
CA LEU A 305 16.06 3.37 -20.61
C LEU A 305 16.90 4.47 -21.28
N ALA A 306 17.85 4.09 -22.15
CA ALA A 306 18.66 5.05 -22.90
C ALA A 306 17.79 5.88 -23.85
N HIS A 307 16.81 5.26 -24.51
CA HIS A 307 15.84 5.96 -25.36
C HIS A 307 14.99 6.94 -24.54
N MET A 308 14.46 6.53 -23.38
CA MET A 308 13.70 7.42 -22.50
C MET A 308 14.54 8.56 -21.90
N ALA A 309 15.84 8.32 -21.68
CA ALA A 309 16.77 9.32 -21.15
C ALA A 309 17.25 10.31 -22.23
N ALA A 310 17.16 9.93 -23.52
CA ALA A 310 17.56 10.77 -24.63
C ALA A 310 16.61 11.95 -24.79
N SER A 311 17.16 13.17 -24.73
CA SER A 311 16.43 14.39 -25.01
C SER A 311 17.14 15.15 -26.12
N PRO A 312 16.48 15.47 -27.25
CA PRO A 312 17.11 16.19 -28.36
C PRO A 312 17.68 17.55 -27.96
N ARG A 313 17.17 18.13 -26.85
CA ARG A 313 17.49 19.48 -26.40
C ARG A 313 18.58 19.54 -25.33
N ARG A 314 19.11 18.41 -24.85
CA ARG A 314 20.08 18.41 -23.75
C ARG A 314 21.27 17.50 -24.06
N PRO A 315 22.51 17.97 -23.82
CA PRO A 315 23.71 17.17 -24.03
C PRO A 315 23.94 16.07 -22.97
N ARG A 316 23.18 16.08 -21.87
CA ARG A 316 23.29 15.08 -20.80
C ARG A 316 22.02 14.23 -20.70
N PRO A 317 22.14 12.90 -20.47
CA PRO A 317 20.98 12.03 -20.26
C PRO A 317 20.11 12.55 -19.11
N LYS A 318 18.80 12.66 -19.34
CA LYS A 318 17.85 13.03 -18.29
C LYS A 318 17.57 11.79 -17.43
N PRO A 319 17.54 11.90 -16.09
CA PRO A 319 17.08 10.81 -15.24
C PRO A 319 15.65 10.40 -15.62
N VAL A 320 15.40 9.10 -15.70
CA VAL A 320 14.10 8.56 -16.10
C VAL A 320 13.21 8.43 -14.85
N PRO A 321 11.97 8.95 -14.86
CA PRO A 321 11.05 8.77 -13.73
C PRO A 321 10.69 7.29 -13.55
N LEU A 322 10.94 6.74 -12.35
CA LEU A 322 10.74 5.31 -12.06
C LEU A 322 9.30 4.87 -12.31
N ASN A 323 8.32 5.64 -11.84
CA ASN A 323 6.89 5.36 -12.05
C ASN A 323 6.51 5.30 -13.53
N ALA A 324 7.07 6.18 -14.36
CA ALA A 324 6.76 6.21 -15.79
C ALA A 324 7.30 4.94 -16.48
N TRP A 325 8.51 4.52 -16.13
CA TRP A 325 9.09 3.28 -16.64
C TRP A 325 8.34 2.03 -16.14
N LEU A 326 8.04 1.95 -14.84
CA LEU A 326 7.31 0.80 -14.26
C LEU A 326 5.93 0.59 -14.88
N ARG A 327 5.17 1.67 -15.13
CA ARG A 327 3.85 1.57 -15.80
C ARG A 327 3.94 0.91 -17.17
N ARG A 328 5.02 1.17 -17.91
CA ARG A 328 5.24 0.59 -19.24
C ARG A 328 5.79 -0.83 -19.15
N ARG A 329 6.70 -1.10 -18.20
CA ARG A 329 7.47 -2.35 -18.17
C ARG A 329 6.83 -3.52 -17.41
N ARG A 330 6.03 -3.25 -16.36
CA ARG A 330 5.60 -4.29 -15.39
C ARG A 330 4.99 -5.54 -16.01
N HIS A 331 4.11 -5.39 -17.01
CA HIS A 331 3.43 -6.53 -17.62
C HIS A 331 4.39 -7.39 -18.48
N ASP A 332 5.28 -6.74 -19.24
CA ASP A 332 6.27 -7.44 -20.05
C ASP A 332 7.28 -8.19 -19.19
N ALA A 333 7.73 -7.59 -18.08
CA ALA A 333 8.69 -8.20 -17.18
C ALA A 333 8.15 -9.50 -16.57
N LEU A 334 6.91 -9.48 -16.07
CA LEU A 334 6.26 -10.68 -15.53
C LEU A 334 6.17 -11.79 -16.58
N PHE A 335 5.64 -11.47 -17.76
CA PHE A 335 5.45 -12.46 -18.81
C PHE A 335 6.79 -13.06 -19.27
N LEU A 336 7.79 -12.21 -19.49
CA LEU A 336 9.13 -12.62 -19.94
C LEU A 336 9.79 -13.57 -18.94
N HIS A 337 9.81 -13.20 -17.66
CA HIS A 337 10.49 -14.00 -16.65
C HIS A 337 9.70 -15.25 -16.26
N ARG A 338 8.36 -15.21 -16.28
CA ARG A 338 7.52 -16.41 -16.10
C ARG A 338 7.78 -17.43 -17.21
N ARG A 339 7.83 -16.98 -18.47
CA ARG A 339 8.18 -17.84 -19.62
C ARG A 339 9.59 -18.44 -19.48
N THR A 340 10.55 -17.64 -19.01
CA THR A 340 11.92 -18.10 -18.79
C THR A 340 11.99 -19.16 -17.70
N LEU A 341 11.29 -18.96 -16.58
CA LEU A 341 11.20 -19.94 -15.49
C LEU A 341 10.50 -21.24 -15.95
N VAL A 342 9.46 -21.15 -16.78
CA VAL A 342 8.82 -22.34 -17.38
C VAL A 342 9.80 -23.09 -18.28
N ALA A 343 10.54 -22.39 -19.14
CA ALA A 343 11.53 -23.00 -20.03
C ALA A 343 12.68 -23.68 -19.25
N ARG A 344 12.97 -23.21 -18.03
CA ARG A 344 13.98 -23.80 -17.13
C ARG A 344 13.41 -24.88 -16.21
N HIS A 345 12.13 -25.25 -16.35
CA HIS A 345 11.44 -26.20 -15.47
C HIS A 345 11.40 -25.79 -13.99
N LEU A 346 11.36 -24.48 -13.73
CA LEU A 346 11.26 -23.90 -12.39
C LEU A 346 9.86 -23.37 -12.08
N LEU A 347 9.03 -23.19 -13.11
CA LEU A 347 7.59 -22.99 -13.00
C LEU A 347 6.87 -24.04 -13.85
N PHE A 348 5.87 -24.70 -13.28
CA PHE A 348 5.06 -25.72 -13.93
C PHE A 348 3.68 -25.16 -14.25
N ARG A 349 3.27 -25.22 -15.52
CA ARG A 349 1.94 -24.77 -15.96
C ARG A 349 0.87 -25.80 -15.61
N SER A 350 -0.28 -25.34 -15.13
CA SER A 350 -1.44 -26.21 -14.92
C SER A 350 -2.10 -26.54 -16.26
N THR A 351 -1.98 -27.78 -16.72
CA THR A 351 -2.66 -28.27 -17.93
C THR A 351 -4.11 -28.60 -17.61
N GLY A 352 -4.98 -27.60 -17.49
CA GLY A 352 -6.39 -27.85 -17.19
C GLY A 352 -7.25 -26.63 -16.87
N THR A 353 -6.74 -25.41 -17.05
CA THR A 353 -7.53 -24.21 -16.81
C THR A 353 -8.66 -24.09 -17.81
N ARG A 354 -9.90 -23.93 -17.30
CA ARG A 354 -11.08 -23.66 -18.13
C ARG A 354 -10.89 -22.34 -18.89
N PRO A 355 -11.51 -22.18 -20.07
CA PRO A 355 -11.54 -20.88 -20.75
C PRO A 355 -11.99 -19.78 -19.78
N GLY A 356 -11.22 -18.70 -19.68
CA GLY A 356 -11.49 -17.59 -18.76
C GLY A 356 -10.88 -17.71 -17.36
N GLN A 357 -10.28 -18.84 -16.99
CA GLN A 357 -9.45 -18.93 -15.78
C GLN A 357 -8.01 -18.53 -16.06
N GLU A 358 -7.43 -17.78 -15.14
CA GLU A 358 -6.01 -17.40 -15.22
C GLU A 358 -5.11 -18.64 -15.10
N GLU A 359 -4.08 -18.70 -15.94
CA GLU A 359 -3.14 -19.82 -15.99
C GLU A 359 -2.31 -19.89 -14.68
N ARG A 360 -2.54 -20.95 -13.91
CA ARG A 360 -1.77 -21.24 -12.69
C ARG A 360 -0.37 -21.76 -13.04
N HIS A 361 0.64 -21.22 -12.37
CA HIS A 361 2.04 -21.61 -12.52
C HIS A 361 2.64 -21.97 -11.17
N TYR A 362 2.90 -23.25 -10.94
CA TYR A 362 3.42 -23.78 -9.69
C TYR A 362 4.95 -23.63 -9.62
N PRO A 363 5.52 -22.97 -8.60
CA PRO A 363 6.97 -22.91 -8.42
C PRO A 363 7.54 -24.27 -8.04
N ASP A 364 8.75 -24.55 -8.50
CA ASP A 364 9.54 -25.67 -7.97
C ASP A 364 9.70 -25.49 -6.45
N VAL A 365 9.12 -26.43 -5.71
CA VAL A 365 9.02 -26.35 -4.25
C VAL A 365 10.39 -26.45 -3.59
N ALA A 366 11.31 -27.24 -4.14
CA ALA A 366 12.65 -27.40 -3.59
C ALA A 366 13.49 -26.13 -3.79
N VAL A 367 13.45 -25.54 -5.00
CA VAL A 367 14.16 -24.30 -5.30
C VAL A 367 13.59 -23.12 -4.50
N ARG A 368 12.26 -23.00 -4.42
CA ARG A 368 11.62 -21.95 -3.60
C ARG A 368 11.96 -22.11 -2.12
N ALA A 369 11.91 -23.34 -1.58
CA ALA A 369 12.25 -23.60 -0.19
C ALA A 369 13.73 -23.31 0.11
N TRP A 370 14.62 -23.65 -0.82
CA TRP A 370 16.05 -23.31 -0.71
C TRP A 370 16.29 -21.80 -0.70
N LEU A 371 15.66 -21.04 -1.63
CA LEU A 371 15.74 -19.58 -1.66
C LEU A 371 15.22 -18.95 -0.36
N ALA A 372 14.04 -19.38 0.10
CA ALA A 372 13.45 -18.91 1.34
C ALA A 372 14.33 -19.23 2.55
N GLY A 373 14.91 -20.43 2.60
CA GLY A 373 15.86 -20.85 3.64
C GLY A 373 17.13 -20.01 3.66
N ARG A 374 17.70 -19.71 2.49
CA ARG A 374 18.87 -18.81 2.36
C ARG A 374 18.55 -17.42 2.89
N LEU A 375 17.44 -16.82 2.46
CA LEU A 375 17.03 -15.49 2.91
C LEU A 375 16.71 -15.44 4.40
N ARG A 376 16.16 -16.51 4.98
CA ARG A 376 16.01 -16.67 6.44
C ARG A 376 17.36 -16.68 7.14
N GLY A 377 18.31 -17.49 6.65
CA GLY A 377 19.66 -17.54 7.20
C GLY A 377 20.35 -16.17 7.18
N VAL A 378 20.15 -15.38 6.12
CA VAL A 378 20.64 -13.99 6.03
C VAL A 378 19.91 -13.06 7.01
N ALA A 379 18.58 -13.17 7.12
CA ALA A 379 17.77 -12.37 8.03
C ALA A 379 18.11 -12.61 9.51
N GLU A 380 18.46 -13.86 9.85
CA GLU A 380 18.88 -14.30 11.18
C GLU A 380 20.40 -14.10 11.43
N GLU A 381 21.10 -13.43 10.50
CA GLU A 381 22.55 -13.17 10.56
C GLU A 381 23.41 -14.45 10.66
N ARG A 382 22.85 -15.62 10.33
CA ARG A 382 23.58 -16.90 10.22
C ARG A 382 24.41 -16.97 8.94
N ILE A 383 24.00 -16.23 7.91
CA ILE A 383 24.68 -16.09 6.63
C ILE A 383 25.00 -14.60 6.45
N PRO A 384 26.22 -14.24 6.00
CA PRO A 384 26.54 -12.84 5.72
C PRO A 384 25.62 -12.27 4.64
N MET A 385 25.16 -11.03 4.85
CA MET A 385 24.36 -10.29 3.88
C MET A 385 25.23 -9.88 2.69
N ASP A 386 24.81 -10.26 1.48
CA ASP A 386 25.37 -9.76 0.23
C ASP A 386 24.42 -8.76 -0.45
N GLU A 387 24.89 -8.08 -1.50
CA GLU A 387 24.11 -7.08 -2.24
C GLU A 387 22.82 -7.67 -2.85
N ARG A 388 22.91 -8.92 -3.31
CA ARG A 388 21.79 -9.62 -3.95
C ARG A 388 20.70 -9.98 -2.95
N SER A 389 21.07 -10.53 -1.79
CA SER A 389 20.13 -10.87 -0.72
C SER A 389 19.50 -9.62 -0.13
N LEU A 390 20.26 -8.52 -0.01
CA LEU A 390 19.74 -7.21 0.38
C LEU A 390 18.58 -6.79 -0.53
N LEU A 391 18.80 -6.76 -1.86
CA LEU A 391 17.77 -6.35 -2.81
C LEU A 391 16.55 -7.27 -2.79
N LEU A 392 16.74 -8.60 -2.70
CA LEU A 392 15.62 -9.54 -2.58
C LEU A 392 14.80 -9.29 -1.33
N LEU A 393 15.45 -9.10 -0.19
CA LEU A 393 14.77 -8.83 1.07
C LEU A 393 14.00 -7.51 1.02
N ASP A 394 14.58 -6.47 0.40
CA ASP A 394 13.89 -5.20 0.15
C ASP A 394 12.64 -5.38 -0.72
N PHE A 395 12.71 -6.19 -1.79
CA PHE A 395 11.56 -6.43 -2.66
C PHE A 395 10.46 -7.22 -1.96
N LEU A 396 10.83 -8.24 -1.18
CA LEU A 396 9.89 -9.07 -0.43
C LEU A 396 9.25 -8.27 0.70
N GLU A 397 9.99 -7.35 1.33
CA GLU A 397 9.42 -6.40 2.28
C GLU A 397 8.44 -5.43 1.62
N GLY A 398 8.80 -4.86 0.46
CA GLY A 398 7.90 -3.98 -0.30
C GLY A 398 6.64 -4.70 -0.79
N ALA A 399 6.74 -5.99 -1.11
CA ALA A 399 5.61 -6.83 -1.49
C ALA A 399 4.77 -7.34 -0.30
N GLY A 400 5.19 -7.08 0.95
CA GLY A 400 4.51 -7.62 2.14
C GLY A 400 4.69 -9.13 2.34
N LEU A 401 5.69 -9.74 1.69
CA LEU A 401 6.00 -11.17 1.76
C LEU A 401 7.07 -11.50 2.83
N ALA A 402 7.56 -10.50 3.55
CA ALA A 402 8.58 -10.69 4.59
C ALA A 402 8.10 -11.56 5.76
N GLU A 403 6.79 -11.56 6.05
CA GLU A 403 6.19 -12.37 7.12
C GLU A 403 6.25 -13.87 6.80
N GLU A 404 6.07 -14.26 5.53
CA GLU A 404 6.23 -15.65 5.10
C GLU A 404 7.67 -16.17 5.27
N LEU A 405 8.64 -15.25 5.31
CA LEU A 405 10.04 -15.54 5.58
C LEU A 405 10.35 -15.52 7.08
N GLY A 406 9.38 -15.31 7.96
CA GLY A 406 9.57 -15.28 9.41
C GLY A 406 10.36 -14.06 9.90
N ARG A 407 10.39 -12.96 9.15
CA ARG A 407 11.07 -11.74 9.61
C ARG A 407 10.28 -11.02 10.69
N THR A 408 10.97 -10.68 11.77
CA THR A 408 10.38 -9.89 12.86
C THR A 408 10.39 -8.40 12.52
N THR A 409 9.40 -7.66 13.05
CA THR A 409 9.33 -6.18 12.94
C THR A 409 10.61 -5.48 13.40
N ARG A 410 11.32 -6.06 14.37
CA ARG A 410 12.60 -5.55 14.87
C ARG A 410 13.72 -5.61 13.82
N GLN A 411 13.79 -6.70 13.05
CA GLN A 411 14.75 -6.84 11.96
C GLN A 411 14.45 -5.81 10.85
N ARG A 412 13.17 -5.57 10.54
CA ARG A 412 12.72 -4.54 9.58
C ARG A 412 13.19 -3.14 9.97
N ILE A 413 13.01 -2.77 11.24
CA ILE A 413 13.42 -1.44 11.76
C ILE A 413 14.94 -1.28 11.73
N THR A 414 15.69 -2.32 12.11
CA THR A 414 17.16 -2.27 12.14
C THR A 414 17.72 -2.13 10.72
N HIS A 415 17.12 -2.87 9.77
CA HIS A 415 17.40 -2.78 8.34
C HIS A 415 17.15 -1.37 7.78
N ALA A 416 15.97 -0.79 8.06
CA ALA A 416 15.59 0.54 7.58
C ALA A 416 16.51 1.67 8.08
N ARG A 417 17.20 1.45 9.20
CA ARG A 417 18.17 2.40 9.79
C ARG A 417 19.59 2.26 9.22
N GLY A 418 19.84 1.27 8.35
CA GLY A 418 21.17 1.01 7.80
C GLY A 418 22.19 0.49 8.82
N GLY A 419 21.71 0.00 9.97
CA GLY A 419 22.55 -0.63 11.00
C GLY A 419 22.72 -2.13 10.75
N GLY A 420 23.67 -2.75 11.48
CA GLY A 420 23.88 -4.20 11.46
C GLY A 420 24.54 -4.72 10.19
N ALA A 421 24.10 -5.89 9.71
CA ALA A 421 24.66 -6.58 8.54
C ALA A 421 24.66 -5.75 7.24
N VAL A 422 23.84 -4.71 7.17
CA VAL A 422 23.69 -3.82 6.01
C VAL A 422 24.76 -2.72 5.98
N ALA A 423 25.44 -2.44 7.11
CA ALA A 423 26.36 -1.32 7.25
C ALA A 423 27.56 -1.43 6.28
N GLY A 424 28.04 -2.65 6.02
CA GLY A 424 29.18 -2.93 5.14
C GLY A 424 28.88 -2.92 3.64
N LEU A 425 27.60 -2.82 3.24
CA LEU A 425 27.21 -2.82 1.83
C LEU A 425 27.29 -1.42 1.20
N PRO A 426 27.58 -1.31 -0.12
CA PRO A 426 27.64 -0.03 -0.81
C PRO A 426 26.36 0.80 -0.67
N ALA A 427 26.53 2.09 -0.36
CA ALA A 427 25.42 2.99 -0.08
C ALA A 427 24.48 3.17 -1.28
N ASP A 428 24.99 3.09 -2.51
CA ASP A 428 24.21 3.20 -3.74
C ASP A 428 23.26 2.03 -3.95
N ILE A 429 23.67 0.81 -3.58
CA ILE A 429 22.80 -0.39 -3.62
C ILE A 429 21.72 -0.30 -2.55
N ARG A 430 22.06 0.14 -1.33
CA ARG A 430 21.08 0.35 -0.25
C ARG A 430 20.01 1.38 -0.61
N ASP A 431 20.44 2.52 -1.17
CA ASP A 431 19.53 3.56 -1.63
C ASP A 431 18.65 3.03 -2.78
N THR A 432 19.23 2.26 -3.71
CA THR A 432 18.50 1.64 -4.82
C THR A 432 17.44 0.66 -4.32
N GLY A 433 17.79 -0.30 -3.47
CA GLY A 433 16.87 -1.28 -2.91
C GLY A 433 15.70 -0.64 -2.18
N ARG A 434 15.99 0.33 -1.30
CA ARG A 434 14.96 1.08 -0.57
C ARG A 434 14.01 1.84 -1.49
N VAL A 435 14.53 2.55 -2.50
CA VAL A 435 13.67 3.30 -3.42
C VAL A 435 12.81 2.37 -4.25
N LEU A 436 13.37 1.27 -4.75
CA LEU A 436 12.63 0.28 -5.52
C LEU A 436 11.52 -0.39 -4.69
N ALA A 437 11.83 -0.80 -3.45
CA ALA A 437 10.85 -1.40 -2.54
C ALA A 437 9.66 -0.48 -2.25
N LEU A 438 9.90 0.83 -2.10
CA LEU A 438 8.84 1.83 -1.88
C LEU A 438 7.86 1.98 -3.06
N HIS A 439 8.21 1.48 -4.24
CA HIS A 439 7.38 1.55 -5.44
C HIS A 439 6.62 0.24 -5.71
N ILE A 440 6.83 -0.79 -4.89
CA ILE A 440 6.03 -2.01 -4.95
C ILE A 440 4.68 -1.70 -4.27
N PRO A 441 3.54 -1.95 -4.93
CA PRO A 441 2.24 -1.72 -4.32
C PRO A 441 2.04 -2.68 -3.14
N SER A 442 1.48 -2.19 -2.05
CA SER A 442 1.09 -3.04 -0.93
C SER A 442 0.02 -4.04 -1.39
N PRO A 443 0.02 -5.28 -0.86
CA PRO A 443 -1.00 -6.26 -1.22
C PRO A 443 -2.37 -5.72 -0.81
N ARG A 444 -3.35 -5.77 -1.71
CA ARG A 444 -4.74 -5.49 -1.34
C ARG A 444 -5.18 -6.58 -0.38
N ARG A 445 -5.53 -6.22 0.86
CA ARG A 445 -6.13 -7.16 1.81
C ARG A 445 -7.53 -7.54 1.28
N GLU A 446 -7.60 -8.61 0.50
CA GLU A 446 -8.84 -9.33 0.19
C GLU A 446 -9.46 -9.79 1.51
N GLY A 447 -10.46 -9.07 2.01
CA GLY A 447 -11.16 -9.46 3.24
C GLY A 447 -11.48 -8.34 4.22
N GLY A 448 -11.03 -7.11 3.97
CA GLY A 448 -11.69 -5.95 4.56
C GLY A 448 -13.03 -5.78 3.86
N GLU A 449 -14.10 -6.35 4.42
CA GLU A 449 -15.48 -5.98 4.07
C GLU A 449 -15.56 -4.45 4.15
N VAL A 450 -15.49 -3.80 2.98
CA VAL A 450 -15.72 -2.38 2.85
C VAL A 450 -17.19 -2.20 3.19
N VAL A 451 -17.47 -1.95 4.46
CA VAL A 451 -18.77 -1.48 4.92
C VAL A 451 -19.05 -0.16 4.20
N GLY A 452 -19.78 -0.28 3.09
CA GLY A 452 -20.60 0.75 2.46
C GLY A 452 -20.01 2.14 2.34
N GLY A 453 -19.10 2.34 1.39
CA GLY A 453 -18.91 3.63 0.72
C GLY A 453 -19.44 3.50 -0.70
N ASP A 454 -20.68 3.94 -0.92
CA ASP A 454 -21.42 3.93 -2.18
C ASP A 454 -20.73 4.84 -3.22
N ASP A 455 -19.74 4.30 -3.93
CA ASP A 455 -19.16 4.93 -5.12
C ASP A 455 -19.84 4.34 -6.36
N GLY A 456 -20.79 5.13 -6.89
CA GLY A 456 -21.54 4.85 -8.09
C GLY A 456 -20.65 4.53 -9.29
N GLY A 457 -20.76 3.30 -9.77
CA GLY A 457 -20.31 2.91 -11.09
C GLY A 457 -21.33 3.38 -12.13
N ASP A 458 -20.94 4.37 -12.93
CA ASP A 458 -21.65 4.70 -14.17
C ASP A 458 -21.50 3.52 -15.15
N GLY A 459 -22.61 2.81 -15.36
CA GLY A 459 -22.78 1.88 -16.45
C GLY A 459 -22.80 2.62 -17.78
N GLY A 460 -21.74 2.46 -18.57
CA GLY A 460 -21.68 2.88 -19.97
C GLY A 460 -21.70 1.65 -20.88
N GLY A 461 -22.89 1.17 -21.22
CA GLY A 461 -23.09 0.08 -22.18
C GLY A 461 -24.45 0.18 -22.85
N GLY A 462 -24.48 0.72 -24.07
CA GLY A 462 -25.67 0.77 -24.91
C GLY A 462 -25.55 1.83 -26.01
N GLY A 463 -25.31 1.38 -27.24
CA GLY A 463 -25.18 2.27 -28.38
C GLY A 463 -25.02 1.53 -29.70
N ASP A 464 -25.89 0.55 -29.96
CA ASP A 464 -26.09 0.00 -31.30
C ASP A 464 -26.79 1.08 -32.14
N GLY A 465 -26.06 1.61 -33.12
CA GLY A 465 -26.58 2.59 -34.09
C GLY A 465 -26.26 2.11 -35.50
N GLY A 466 -27.23 1.42 -36.11
CA GLY A 466 -27.20 1.08 -37.52
C GLY A 466 -27.24 2.32 -38.41
N GLY A 467 -26.47 2.29 -39.48
CA GLY A 467 -26.57 3.21 -40.61
C GLY A 467 -26.56 2.40 -41.90
N GLY A 468 -27.74 2.22 -42.49
CA GLY A 468 -27.90 1.70 -43.84
C GLY A 468 -27.95 2.83 -44.86
N GLY A 469 -27.56 2.48 -46.10
CA GLY A 469 -28.10 3.06 -47.33
C GLY A 469 -27.39 4.27 -47.91
N GLY A 470 -26.95 4.15 -49.17
CA GLY A 470 -26.73 5.29 -50.06
C GLY A 470 -25.57 5.12 -51.04
N GLU A 471 -25.89 4.53 -52.20
CA GLU A 471 -25.20 4.56 -53.52
C GLU A 471 -23.74 4.10 -53.68
#